data_AF-A0A6J6WKS2-F1
#
_entry.id   AF-A0A6J6WKS2-F1
#
_cell.length_a   1.000
_cell.length_b   1.000
_cell.length_c   1.000
_cell.angle_alpha   90.00
_cell.angle_beta   90.00
_cell.angle_gamma   90.00
#
_symmetry.space_group_name_H-M   'P 1'
#
loop_
_entity.id
_entity.type
_entity.pdbx_description
1 polymer ?
#
loop_
_entity_poly.entity_id
_entity_poly.type
_entity_poly.pdbx_seq_one_letter_code
_entity_poly.pdbx_strand_id
1 'polypeptide(L)'
;MCLGGMVFGSVYAAIVGVLRARFNTNEIITSLMMNYLAAIFLNYLIFNSKSFWRDPDSPQFPKGKTLNARADWNTYSIFGVNLPIAFLIAILAGSAVWVLYKRTRFGFEVGVLADSPKAARYAGIRTTSTIVIVMALSGALAGLGGAADVGNFRGLLDAKGIQMAGYGYTGIVVAALARRNPLVTVVVAIFIGGLTKAGYALQGPDFPSGLVGTLQGLILFSAVAGEILIKYRIRTTPRRSEVVA
;
A
#
# COMPACT_ATOMS: atom_id res chain seq x y z
N MET A 1 12.91 -10.64 -10.91
CA MET A 1 12.40 -10.15 -9.61
C MET A 1 10.95 -9.72 -9.67
N CYS A 2 10.53 -8.93 -10.67
CA CYS A 2 9.16 -8.41 -10.78
C CYS A 2 8.08 -9.51 -10.75
N LEU A 3 8.17 -10.50 -11.64
CA LEU A 3 7.20 -11.60 -11.69
C LEU A 3 7.15 -12.41 -10.40
N GLY A 4 8.32 -12.73 -9.82
CA GLY A 4 8.40 -13.42 -8.53
C GLY A 4 7.74 -12.61 -7.42
N GLY A 5 8.06 -11.32 -7.31
CA GLY A 5 7.45 -10.41 -6.34
C GLY A 5 5.93 -10.31 -6.51
N MET A 6 5.45 -10.19 -7.75
CA MET A 6 4.01 -10.15 -8.05
C MET A 6 3.32 -11.45 -7.65
N VAL A 7 3.86 -12.61 -8.01
CA VAL A 7 3.26 -13.92 -7.69
C VAL A 7 3.23 -14.15 -6.18
N PHE A 8 4.36 -13.97 -5.49
CA PHE A 8 4.42 -14.16 -4.04
C PHE A 8 3.56 -13.15 -3.29
N GLY A 9 3.59 -11.87 -3.68
CA GLY A 9 2.73 -10.85 -3.11
C GLY A 9 1.25 -11.15 -3.32
N SER A 10 0.88 -11.65 -4.49
CA SER A 10 -0.48 -12.06 -4.82
C SER A 10 -0.95 -13.21 -3.94
N VAL A 11 -0.15 -14.28 -3.83
CA VAL A 11 -0.45 -15.44 -2.99
C VAL A 11 -0.57 -15.02 -1.52
N TYR A 12 0.35 -14.18 -1.03
CA TYR A 12 0.36 -13.73 0.36
C TYR A 12 -0.89 -12.91 0.72
N ALA A 13 -1.28 -11.95 -0.13
CA ALA A 13 -2.48 -11.15 0.08
C ALA A 13 -3.77 -11.97 -0.15
N ALA A 14 -3.74 -12.95 -1.06
CA ALA A 14 -4.86 -13.84 -1.28
C ALA A 14 -5.24 -14.64 -0.03
N ILE A 15 -4.28 -14.98 0.85
CA ILE A 15 -4.55 -15.63 2.14
C ILE A 15 -5.52 -14.76 2.96
N VAL A 16 -5.22 -13.47 3.10
CA VAL A 16 -6.11 -12.51 3.80
C VAL A 16 -7.48 -12.44 3.12
N GLY A 17 -7.49 -12.41 1.78
CA GLY A 17 -8.72 -12.43 1.00
C GLY A 17 -9.58 -13.67 1.24
N VAL A 18 -8.97 -14.87 1.30
CA VAL A 18 -9.67 -16.12 1.56
C VAL A 18 -10.21 -16.15 2.98
N LEU A 19 -9.42 -15.68 3.96
CA LEU A 19 -9.85 -15.61 5.35
C LEU A 19 -11.08 -14.71 5.51
N ARG A 20 -11.04 -13.51 4.91
CA ARG A 20 -12.18 -12.59 4.87
C ARG A 20 -13.38 -13.23 4.17
N ALA A 21 -13.17 -13.81 2.99
CA ALA A 21 -14.25 -14.26 2.13
C ALA A 21 -14.97 -15.52 2.66
N ARG A 22 -14.27 -16.37 3.43
CA ARG A 22 -14.83 -17.60 4.02
C ARG A 22 -15.27 -17.43 5.47
N PHE A 23 -14.49 -16.73 6.28
CA PHE A 23 -14.72 -16.64 7.73
C PHE A 23 -15.29 -15.28 8.16
N ASN A 24 -15.54 -14.38 7.21
CA ASN A 24 -16.08 -13.03 7.46
C ASN A 24 -15.27 -12.23 8.49
N THR A 25 -13.96 -12.49 8.53
CA THR A 25 -13.02 -11.85 9.46
C THR A 25 -12.72 -10.43 9.00
N ASN A 26 -12.40 -9.54 9.96
CA ASN A 26 -11.95 -8.18 9.66
C ASN A 26 -10.64 -8.20 8.86
N GLU A 27 -10.70 -7.76 7.60
CA GLU A 27 -9.55 -7.70 6.69
C GLU A 27 -8.45 -6.75 7.16
N ILE A 28 -8.78 -5.70 7.91
CA ILE A 28 -7.82 -4.72 8.42
C ILE A 28 -6.95 -5.37 9.48
N ILE A 29 -7.58 -6.05 10.45
CA ILE A 29 -6.86 -6.73 11.52
C ILE A 29 -6.01 -7.88 10.97
N THR A 30 -6.59 -8.70 10.09
CA THR A 30 -5.88 -9.87 9.52
C THR A 30 -4.71 -9.46 8.62
N SER A 31 -4.87 -8.43 7.78
CA SER A 31 -3.75 -7.90 6.98
C SER A 31 -2.66 -7.27 7.86
N LEU A 32 -3.05 -6.54 8.91
CA LEU A 32 -2.10 -5.95 9.86
C LEU A 32 -1.32 -7.03 10.61
N MET A 33 -1.98 -8.10 11.07
CA MET A 33 -1.32 -9.26 11.67
C MET A 33 -0.39 -9.99 10.69
N MET A 34 -0.79 -10.12 9.42
CA MET A 34 0.06 -10.70 8.37
C MET A 34 1.30 -9.86 8.08
N ASN A 35 1.27 -8.53 8.29
CA ASN A 35 2.48 -7.71 8.20
C ASN A 35 3.50 -8.07 9.29
N TYR A 36 3.05 -8.30 10.53
CA TYR A 36 3.94 -8.77 11.61
C TYR A 36 4.51 -10.15 11.34
N LEU A 37 3.69 -11.07 10.81
CA LEU A 37 4.15 -12.40 10.44
C LEU A 37 5.27 -12.32 9.38
N ALA A 38 5.08 -11.51 8.34
CA ALA A 38 6.12 -11.27 7.33
C ALA A 38 7.39 -10.65 7.93
N ALA A 39 7.22 -9.69 8.85
CA ALA A 39 8.33 -9.03 9.55
C ALA A 39 9.16 -10.01 10.39
N ILE A 40 8.51 -10.88 11.16
CA ILE A 40 9.17 -11.90 11.98
C ILE A 40 9.82 -12.95 11.09
N PHE A 41 9.13 -13.40 10.04
CA PHE A 41 9.63 -14.39 9.11
C PHE A 41 10.90 -13.90 8.38
N LEU A 42 10.91 -12.64 7.92
CA LEU A 42 12.08 -12.05 7.29
C LEU A 42 13.25 -11.87 8.28
N ASN A 43 12.98 -11.44 9.51
CA ASN A 43 14.00 -11.38 10.56
C ASN A 43 14.58 -12.77 10.87
N TYR A 44 13.74 -13.80 10.95
CA TYR A 44 14.19 -15.16 11.15
C TYR A 44 15.12 -15.64 10.02
N LEU A 45 14.75 -15.39 8.76
CA LEU A 45 15.54 -15.77 7.60
C LEU A 45 16.92 -15.11 7.55
N ILE A 46 17.04 -13.86 7.99
CA ILE A 46 18.28 -13.09 7.94
C ILE A 46 19.16 -13.31 9.17
N PHE A 47 18.58 -13.27 10.38
CA PHE A 47 19.35 -13.24 11.63
C PHE A 47 19.46 -14.60 12.31
N ASN A 48 18.40 -15.41 12.30
CA ASN A 48 18.33 -16.65 13.09
C ASN A 48 18.57 -17.93 12.29
N SER A 49 18.51 -17.86 10.95
CA SER A 49 18.70 -19.03 10.08
C SER A 49 20.06 -19.00 9.36
N LYS A 50 20.61 -20.18 9.06
CA LYS A 50 21.72 -20.35 8.09
C LYS A 50 21.19 -20.35 6.64
N SER A 51 20.18 -19.56 6.38
CA SER A 51 19.47 -19.56 5.09
C SER A 51 20.30 -18.85 4.02
N PHE A 52 20.05 -19.16 2.75
CA PHE A 52 20.69 -18.53 1.58
C PHE A 52 20.54 -17.00 1.53
N TRP A 53 19.55 -16.46 2.27
CA TRP A 53 19.25 -15.03 2.36
C TRP A 53 20.20 -14.25 3.26
N ARG A 54 21.00 -14.93 4.09
CA ARG A 54 22.05 -14.33 4.89
C ARG A 54 23.30 -14.16 4.04
N ASP A 55 23.94 -13.00 4.19
CA ASP A 55 25.22 -12.73 3.54
C ASP A 55 26.31 -13.69 4.06
N PRO A 56 26.95 -14.51 3.20
CA PRO A 56 28.05 -15.40 3.59
C PRO A 56 29.27 -14.65 4.10
N ASP A 57 29.49 -13.42 3.62
CA ASP A 57 30.73 -12.67 3.82
C ASP A 57 30.73 -11.87 5.13
N SER A 58 29.61 -11.80 5.84
CA SER A 58 29.47 -11.11 7.14
C SER A 58 29.00 -12.05 8.27
N PRO A 59 29.85 -12.98 8.75
CA PRO A 59 29.49 -13.90 9.83
C PRO A 59 29.27 -13.23 11.19
N GLN A 60 30.00 -12.15 11.50
CA GLN A 60 29.93 -11.42 12.78
C GLN A 60 28.72 -10.49 12.91
N PHE A 61 28.27 -9.88 11.80
CA PHE A 61 27.08 -9.02 11.77
C PHE A 61 26.14 -9.55 10.68
N PRO A 62 25.13 -10.37 11.04
CA PRO A 62 24.22 -10.93 10.05
C PRO A 62 23.52 -9.80 9.29
N LYS A 63 23.71 -9.78 7.97
CA LYS A 63 23.05 -8.87 7.04
C LYS A 63 22.38 -9.70 5.96
N GLY A 64 21.34 -9.14 5.34
CA GLY A 64 20.75 -9.77 4.17
C GLY A 64 21.71 -9.71 2.99
N LYS A 65 21.61 -10.69 2.11
CA LYS A 65 22.44 -10.80 0.92
C LYS A 65 22.31 -9.56 0.03
N THR A 66 23.44 -9.08 -0.48
CA THR A 66 23.49 -8.05 -1.51
C THR A 66 22.90 -8.58 -2.81
N LEU A 67 22.15 -7.74 -3.52
CA LEU A 67 21.59 -8.11 -4.80
C LEU A 67 22.71 -8.21 -5.83
N ASN A 68 22.61 -9.19 -6.73
CA ASN A 68 23.52 -9.29 -7.87
C ASN A 68 23.34 -8.04 -8.76
N ALA A 69 24.41 -7.54 -9.37
CA ALA A 69 24.34 -6.40 -10.32
C ALA A 69 23.33 -6.59 -11.46
N ARG A 70 22.95 -7.83 -11.81
CA ARG A 70 21.88 -8.13 -12.79
C ARG A 70 20.45 -7.90 -12.26
N ALA A 71 20.31 -7.73 -10.96
CA ALA A 71 19.05 -7.50 -10.26
C ALA A 71 18.82 -6.01 -9.97
N ASP A 72 19.81 -5.16 -10.23
CA ASP A 72 19.66 -3.71 -10.16
C ASP A 72 18.77 -3.21 -11.29
N TRP A 73 17.88 -2.28 -10.93
CA TRP A 73 17.02 -1.62 -11.89
C TRP A 73 17.77 -0.43 -12.46
N ASN A 74 17.89 -0.37 -13.78
CA ASN A 74 18.54 0.77 -14.43
C ASN A 74 17.80 2.07 -14.06
N THR A 75 18.59 3.09 -13.75
CA THR A 75 18.13 4.46 -13.56
C THR A 75 18.53 5.27 -14.78
N TYR A 76 17.58 5.98 -15.38
CA TYR A 76 17.84 6.87 -16.50
C TYR A 76 17.93 8.30 -15.99
N SER A 77 19.00 9.01 -16.34
CA SER A 77 19.12 10.44 -16.06
C SER A 77 18.55 11.22 -17.24
N ILE A 78 17.48 11.96 -17.01
CA ILE A 78 16.84 12.82 -18.02
C ILE A 78 16.87 14.24 -17.45
N PHE A 79 17.50 15.18 -18.16
CA PHE A 79 17.64 16.59 -17.74
C PHE A 79 18.16 16.79 -16.30
N GLY A 80 19.10 15.95 -15.85
CA GLY A 80 19.68 16.02 -14.50
C GLY A 80 18.80 15.42 -13.40
N VAL A 81 17.63 14.89 -13.74
CA VAL A 81 16.76 14.12 -12.82
C VAL A 81 16.99 12.64 -13.06
N ASN A 82 17.39 11.94 -12.00
CA ASN A 82 17.53 10.49 -12.01
C ASN A 82 16.15 9.85 -11.86
N LEU A 83 15.65 9.26 -12.94
CA LEU A 83 14.35 8.58 -13.00
C LEU A 83 14.56 7.06 -13.01
N PRO A 84 14.21 6.37 -11.92
CA PRO A 84 14.19 4.91 -11.90
C PRO A 84 13.20 4.34 -12.91
N ILE A 85 13.53 3.21 -13.53
CA ILE A 85 12.54 2.41 -14.30
C ILE A 85 11.28 2.10 -13.48
N ALA A 86 11.42 2.01 -12.15
CA ALA A 86 10.32 1.85 -11.22
C ALA A 86 9.21 2.90 -11.37
N PHE A 87 9.57 4.13 -11.72
CA PHE A 87 8.60 5.21 -11.93
C PHE A 87 7.73 4.96 -13.16
N LEU A 88 8.34 4.54 -14.28
CA LEU A 88 7.60 4.18 -15.49
C LEU A 88 6.69 2.97 -15.26
N ILE A 89 7.19 1.96 -14.56
CA ILE A 89 6.40 0.78 -14.19
C ILE A 89 5.23 1.16 -13.28
N ALA A 90 5.40 2.11 -12.36
CA ALA A 90 4.31 2.60 -11.51
C ALA A 90 3.21 3.32 -12.32
N ILE A 91 3.59 4.14 -13.31
CA ILE A 91 2.62 4.80 -14.21
C ILE A 91 1.86 3.76 -15.04
N LEU A 92 2.58 2.78 -15.60
CA LEU A 92 1.97 1.68 -16.36
C LEU A 92 1.04 0.83 -15.49
N ALA A 93 1.43 0.53 -14.26
CA ALA A 93 0.58 -0.19 -13.31
C ALA A 93 -0.67 0.62 -12.93
N GLY A 94 -0.52 1.92 -12.63
CA GLY A 94 -1.65 2.79 -12.29
C GLY A 94 -2.64 2.95 -13.45
N SER A 95 -2.15 3.11 -14.68
CA SER A 95 -2.99 3.16 -15.88
C SER A 95 -3.65 1.81 -16.17
N ALA A 96 -2.95 0.69 -16.01
CA ALA A 96 -3.54 -0.65 -16.15
C ALA A 96 -4.67 -0.88 -15.13
N VAL A 97 -4.49 -0.48 -13.87
CA VAL A 97 -5.54 -0.54 -12.83
C VAL A 97 -6.71 0.37 -13.17
N TRP A 98 -6.44 1.57 -13.70
CA TRP A 98 -7.49 2.48 -14.16
C TRP A 98 -8.32 1.88 -15.28
N VAL A 99 -7.69 1.29 -16.30
CA VAL A 99 -8.38 0.59 -17.39
C VAL A 99 -9.17 -0.59 -16.84
N LEU A 100 -8.57 -1.41 -15.98
CA LEU A 100 -9.24 -2.54 -15.33
C LEU A 100 -10.51 -2.08 -14.60
N TYR A 101 -10.42 -1.00 -13.82
CA TYR A 101 -11.54 -0.51 -13.01
C TYR A 101 -12.64 0.16 -13.86
N LYS A 102 -12.28 0.96 -14.87
CA LYS A 102 -13.23 1.75 -15.67
C LYS A 102 -13.80 1.02 -16.89
N ARG A 103 -13.05 0.08 -17.48
CA ARG A 103 -13.37 -0.49 -18.80
C ARG A 103 -13.72 -1.97 -18.78
N THR A 104 -13.64 -2.65 -17.63
CA THR A 104 -13.91 -4.10 -17.56
C THR A 104 -15.12 -4.45 -16.71
N ARG A 105 -15.72 -5.61 -16.99
CA ARG A 105 -16.81 -6.18 -16.19
C ARG A 105 -16.40 -6.40 -14.73
N PHE A 106 -15.15 -6.83 -14.50
CA PHE A 106 -14.60 -7.02 -13.17
C PHE A 106 -14.60 -5.71 -12.37
N GLY A 107 -14.21 -4.59 -12.97
CA GLY A 107 -14.26 -3.27 -12.33
C GLY A 107 -15.68 -2.87 -11.92
N PHE A 108 -16.67 -3.15 -12.78
CA PHE A 108 -18.08 -2.94 -12.46
C PHE A 108 -18.55 -3.81 -11.29
N GLU A 109 -18.23 -5.11 -11.30
CA GLU A 109 -18.59 -6.04 -10.21
C GLU A 109 -18.00 -5.60 -8.87
N VAL A 110 -16.73 -5.15 -8.86
CA VAL A 110 -16.08 -4.60 -7.68
C VAL A 110 -16.78 -3.33 -7.20
N GLY A 111 -17.21 -2.45 -8.11
CA GLY A 111 -17.97 -1.25 -7.79
C GLY A 111 -19.30 -1.56 -7.12
N VAL A 112 -20.10 -2.47 -7.69
CA VAL A 112 -21.38 -2.90 -7.12
C VAL A 112 -21.18 -3.54 -5.74
N LEU A 113 -20.15 -4.38 -5.60
CA LEU A 113 -19.79 -5.00 -4.33
C LEU A 113 -19.39 -3.96 -3.27
N ALA A 114 -18.65 -2.92 -3.67
CA ALA A 114 -18.22 -1.84 -2.77
C ALA A 114 -19.39 -0.96 -2.30
N ASP A 115 -20.43 -0.78 -3.11
CA ASP A 115 -21.59 0.02 -2.75
C ASP A 115 -22.61 -0.78 -1.92
N SER A 116 -22.90 -2.03 -2.29
CA SER A 116 -23.77 -2.91 -1.50
C SER A 116 -23.47 -4.39 -1.72
N PRO A 117 -22.92 -5.09 -0.72
CA PRO A 117 -22.70 -6.53 -0.79
C PRO A 117 -23.98 -7.35 -1.00
N LYS A 118 -25.12 -6.86 -0.48
CA LYS A 118 -26.43 -7.51 -0.68
C LYS A 118 -26.85 -7.40 -2.14
N ALA A 119 -26.75 -6.20 -2.73
CA ALA A 119 -27.10 -5.99 -4.14
C ALA A 119 -26.21 -6.83 -5.08
N ALA A 120 -24.91 -6.93 -4.78
CA ALA A 120 -23.99 -7.76 -5.55
C ALA A 120 -24.41 -9.25 -5.56
N ARG A 121 -24.85 -9.79 -4.42
CA ARG A 121 -25.36 -11.17 -4.34
C ARG A 121 -26.65 -11.35 -5.14
N TYR A 122 -27.58 -10.39 -5.07
CA TYR A 122 -28.81 -10.42 -5.86
C TYR A 122 -28.54 -10.34 -7.37
N ALA A 123 -27.50 -9.62 -7.78
CA ALA A 123 -27.06 -9.54 -9.18
C ALA A 123 -26.28 -10.78 -9.67
N GLY A 124 -26.14 -11.83 -8.85
CA GLY A 124 -25.42 -13.06 -9.22
C GLY A 124 -23.90 -12.96 -9.18
N ILE A 125 -23.34 -11.89 -8.61
CA ILE A 125 -21.88 -11.69 -8.52
C ILE A 125 -21.31 -12.62 -7.45
N ARG A 126 -20.24 -13.35 -7.80
CA ARG A 126 -19.53 -14.25 -6.89
C ARG A 126 -18.67 -13.47 -5.89
N THR A 127 -19.31 -12.89 -4.88
CA THR A 127 -18.68 -12.03 -3.86
C THR A 127 -17.38 -12.60 -3.28
N THR A 128 -17.37 -13.90 -2.93
CA THR A 128 -16.21 -14.58 -2.34
C THR A 128 -15.01 -14.58 -3.29
N SER A 129 -15.22 -14.90 -4.57
CA SER A 129 -14.16 -14.91 -5.58
C SER A 129 -13.67 -13.49 -5.87
N THR A 130 -14.58 -12.52 -6.01
CA THR A 130 -14.22 -11.12 -6.26
C THR A 130 -13.34 -10.56 -5.14
N ILE A 131 -13.66 -10.83 -3.86
CA ILE A 131 -12.83 -10.41 -2.72
C ILE A 131 -11.42 -10.98 -2.81
N VAL A 132 -11.28 -12.28 -3.10
CA VAL A 132 -9.96 -12.94 -3.18
C VAL A 132 -9.15 -12.37 -4.34
N ILE A 133 -9.77 -12.17 -5.51
CA ILE A 133 -9.10 -11.63 -6.70
C ILE A 133 -8.64 -10.19 -6.44
N VAL A 134 -9.47 -9.35 -5.83
CA VAL A 134 -9.08 -7.97 -5.48
C VAL A 134 -7.88 -7.98 -4.54
N MET A 135 -7.89 -8.82 -3.50
CA MET A 135 -6.76 -8.93 -2.57
C MET A 135 -5.50 -9.46 -3.27
N ALA A 136 -5.63 -10.46 -4.13
CA ALA A 136 -4.54 -11.02 -4.91
C ALA A 136 -3.93 -9.99 -5.88
N LEU A 137 -4.74 -9.14 -6.51
CA LEU A 137 -4.26 -8.06 -7.39
C LEU A 137 -3.54 -6.97 -6.59
N SER A 138 -4.10 -6.55 -5.46
CA SER A 138 -3.46 -5.60 -4.54
C SER A 138 -2.11 -6.12 -4.05
N GLY A 139 -2.04 -7.41 -3.69
CA GLY A 139 -0.79 -8.08 -3.31
C GLY A 139 0.23 -8.14 -4.43
N ALA A 140 -0.21 -8.38 -5.68
CA ALA A 140 0.69 -8.38 -6.83
C ALA A 140 1.32 -7.00 -7.05
N LEU A 141 0.53 -5.93 -6.94
CA LEU A 141 1.01 -4.55 -7.06
C LEU A 141 1.95 -4.16 -5.90
N ALA A 142 1.62 -4.57 -4.67
CA ALA A 142 2.50 -4.37 -3.52
C ALA A 142 3.84 -5.12 -3.67
N GLY A 143 3.80 -6.36 -4.17
CA GLY A 143 4.98 -7.15 -4.47
C GLY A 143 5.84 -6.58 -5.59
N LEU A 144 5.22 -5.98 -6.61
CA LEU A 144 5.92 -5.22 -7.66
C LEU A 144 6.62 -3.98 -7.09
N GLY A 145 5.95 -3.24 -6.20
CA GLY A 145 6.53 -2.09 -5.51
C GLY A 145 7.71 -2.48 -4.60
N GLY A 146 7.57 -3.57 -3.84
CA GLY A 146 8.67 -4.10 -3.03
C GLY A 146 9.87 -4.56 -3.86
N ALA A 147 9.62 -5.20 -5.01
CA ALA A 147 10.69 -5.60 -5.93
C ALA A 147 11.43 -4.39 -6.53
N ALA A 148 10.70 -3.32 -6.84
CA ALA A 148 11.26 -2.07 -7.33
C ALA A 148 12.10 -1.35 -6.27
N ASP A 149 11.63 -1.33 -5.03
CA ASP A 149 12.31 -0.66 -3.92
C ASP A 149 13.61 -1.36 -3.52
N VAL A 150 13.55 -2.69 -3.36
CA VAL A 150 14.72 -3.52 -3.06
C VAL A 150 15.73 -3.50 -4.20
N GLY A 151 15.27 -3.59 -5.45
CA GLY A 151 16.13 -3.64 -6.64
C GLY A 151 16.62 -2.29 -7.17
N ASN A 152 16.16 -1.15 -6.65
CA ASN A 152 16.59 0.17 -7.14
C ASN A 152 17.23 1.04 -6.06
N PHE A 153 16.72 0.99 -4.83
CA PHE A 153 17.16 1.92 -3.77
C PHE A 153 17.99 1.24 -2.68
N ARG A 154 17.61 0.03 -2.24
CA ARG A 154 18.29 -0.62 -1.12
C ARG A 154 19.52 -1.43 -1.54
N GLY A 155 19.48 -2.10 -2.69
CA GLY A 155 20.59 -2.95 -3.16
C GLY A 155 20.87 -4.19 -2.29
N LEU A 156 20.16 -4.34 -1.17
CA LEU A 156 20.31 -5.42 -0.20
C LEU A 156 18.98 -5.69 0.52
N LEU A 157 18.79 -6.93 0.99
CA LEU A 157 17.62 -7.28 1.79
C LEU A 157 17.78 -6.79 3.24
N ASP A 158 17.20 -5.65 3.57
CA ASP A 158 17.17 -5.12 4.93
C ASP A 158 15.79 -5.28 5.57
N ALA A 159 15.66 -6.25 6.49
CA ALA A 159 14.41 -6.46 7.23
C ALA A 159 13.97 -5.25 8.04
N LYS A 160 14.91 -4.54 8.66
CA LYS A 160 14.61 -3.40 9.52
C LYS A 160 14.28 -2.17 8.68
N GLY A 161 15.06 -1.91 7.63
CA GLY A 161 14.82 -0.81 6.70
C GLY A 161 13.49 -0.89 5.95
N ILE A 162 13.02 -2.10 5.58
CA ILE A 162 11.70 -2.29 4.97
C ILE A 162 10.57 -1.94 5.95
N GLN A 163 10.70 -2.36 7.21
CA GLN A 163 9.69 -2.10 8.25
C GLN A 163 9.64 -0.62 8.63
N MET A 164 10.80 0.00 8.82
CA MET A 164 10.90 1.42 9.20
C MET A 164 10.44 2.38 8.11
N ALA A 165 10.51 1.98 6.84
CA ALA A 165 10.08 2.84 5.73
C ALA A 165 8.57 3.09 5.70
N GLY A 166 7.75 2.22 6.32
CA GLY A 166 6.34 2.50 6.55
C GLY A 166 5.48 2.72 5.29
N TYR A 167 5.92 2.26 4.11
CA TYR A 167 5.26 2.53 2.83
C TYR A 167 3.77 2.14 2.81
N GLY A 168 3.37 1.09 3.55
CA GLY A 168 1.97 0.71 3.69
C GLY A 168 1.12 1.80 4.36
N TYR A 169 1.62 2.43 5.42
CA TYR A 169 0.92 3.50 6.14
C TYR A 169 0.85 4.78 5.32
N THR A 170 1.95 5.16 4.67
CA THR A 170 1.95 6.28 3.71
C THR A 170 0.99 6.01 2.54
N GLY A 171 0.89 4.76 2.09
CA GLY A 171 -0.07 4.33 1.07
C GLY A 171 -1.54 4.55 1.45
N ILE A 172 -1.91 4.43 2.73
CA ILE A 172 -3.27 4.75 3.22
C ILE A 172 -3.58 6.23 2.97
N VAL A 173 -2.64 7.11 3.29
CA VAL A 173 -2.79 8.57 3.11
C VAL A 173 -2.94 8.90 1.62
N VAL A 174 -2.08 8.33 0.78
CA VAL A 174 -2.15 8.51 -0.67
C VAL A 174 -3.48 8.02 -1.24
N ALA A 175 -3.95 6.84 -0.83
CA ALA A 175 -5.20 6.26 -1.30
C ALA A 175 -6.43 7.10 -0.88
N ALA A 176 -6.43 7.61 0.35
CA ALA A 176 -7.49 8.47 0.86
C ALA A 176 -7.57 9.79 0.08
N LEU A 177 -6.43 10.44 -0.18
CA LEU A 177 -6.37 11.67 -0.97
C LEU A 177 -6.79 11.45 -2.43
N ALA A 178 -6.49 10.28 -2.99
CA ALA A 178 -6.80 9.95 -4.38
C ALA A 178 -8.29 9.60 -4.65
N ARG A 179 -9.14 9.47 -3.63
CA ARG A 179 -10.61 9.32 -3.75
C ARG A 179 -11.07 8.31 -4.81
N ARG A 180 -10.69 7.03 -4.67
CA ARG A 180 -11.01 5.92 -5.60
C ARG A 180 -10.52 6.12 -7.05
N ASN A 181 -9.66 7.11 -7.34
CA ASN A 181 -9.14 7.35 -8.69
C ASN A 181 -7.66 6.90 -8.82
N PRO A 182 -7.37 5.79 -9.53
CA PRO A 182 -6.01 5.25 -9.66
C PRO A 182 -5.01 6.19 -10.34
N LEU A 183 -5.46 7.08 -11.23
CA LEU A 183 -4.58 8.04 -11.89
C LEU A 183 -4.14 9.15 -10.92
N VAL A 184 -5.06 9.59 -10.06
CA VAL A 184 -4.77 10.60 -9.03
C VAL A 184 -3.82 10.02 -7.98
N THR A 185 -3.87 8.71 -7.71
CA THR A 185 -2.93 8.02 -6.81
C THR A 185 -1.48 8.25 -7.22
N VAL A 186 -1.16 8.20 -8.52
CA VAL A 186 0.21 8.42 -9.01
C VAL A 186 0.68 9.84 -8.72
N VAL A 187 -0.17 10.84 -8.98
CA VAL A 187 0.15 12.26 -8.73
C VAL A 187 0.34 12.51 -7.24
N VAL A 188 -0.60 12.05 -6.40
CA VAL A 188 -0.51 12.22 -4.94
C VAL A 188 0.72 11.51 -4.37
N ALA A 189 1.07 10.34 -4.88
CA ALA A 189 2.26 9.60 -4.46
C ALA A 189 3.55 10.38 -4.71
N ILE A 190 3.63 11.17 -5.79
CA ILE A 190 4.80 12.03 -6.07
C ILE A 190 4.93 13.12 -4.99
N PHE A 191 3.83 13.80 -4.64
CA PHE A 191 3.86 14.84 -3.61
C PHE A 191 4.20 14.28 -2.22
N ILE A 192 3.57 13.17 -1.84
CA ILE A 192 3.83 12.52 -0.55
C ILE A 192 5.23 11.90 -0.51
N GLY A 193 5.72 11.38 -1.64
CA GLY A 193 7.10 10.91 -1.80
C GLY A 193 8.11 12.04 -1.64
N GLY A 194 7.83 13.21 -2.24
CA GLY A 194 8.62 14.43 -2.07
C GLY A 194 8.66 14.90 -0.61
N LEU A 195 7.51 14.94 0.06
CA LEU A 195 7.42 15.25 1.49
C LEU A 195 8.27 14.29 2.34
N THR A 196 8.23 13.01 2.01
CA THR A 196 9.00 11.98 2.73
C THR A 196 10.49 12.14 2.50
N LYS A 197 10.93 12.38 1.26
CA LYS A 197 12.34 12.64 0.93
C LYS A 197 12.87 13.93 1.55
N ALA A 198 12.09 15.00 1.53
CA ALA A 198 12.43 16.25 2.19
C ALA A 198 12.58 16.07 3.71
N GLY A 199 11.66 15.32 4.32
CA GLY A 199 11.73 15.02 5.74
C GLY A 199 12.96 14.18 6.14
N TYR A 200 13.37 13.22 5.30
CA TYR A 200 14.63 12.50 5.51
C TYR A 200 15.86 13.41 5.37
N ALA A 201 15.86 14.35 4.43
CA ALA A 201 16.97 15.29 4.23
C ALA A 201 17.09 16.31 5.36
N LEU A 202 15.97 16.69 5.99
CA LEU A 202 15.92 17.64 7.11
C LEU A 202 16.13 16.97 8.47
N GLN A 203 16.16 15.63 8.52
CA GLN A 203 16.24 14.89 9.78
C GLN A 203 17.52 15.25 10.55
N GLY A 204 17.35 15.69 11.79
CA GLY A 204 18.45 16.18 12.63
C GLY A 204 17.99 16.39 14.08
N PRO A 205 18.84 16.99 14.93
CA PRO A 205 18.51 17.27 16.33
C PRO A 205 17.19 18.05 16.48
N ASP A 206 16.97 19.01 15.58
CA ASP A 206 15.79 19.88 15.58
C ASP A 206 14.59 19.28 14.82
N PHE A 207 14.79 18.19 14.07
CA PHE A 207 13.76 17.57 13.23
C PHE A 207 13.67 16.05 13.48
N PRO A 208 12.83 15.62 14.45
CA PRO A 208 12.59 14.21 14.73
C PRO A 208 12.03 13.44 13.54
N SER A 209 12.42 12.17 13.40
CA SER A 209 11.98 11.28 12.30
C SER A 209 10.47 11.08 12.22
N GLY A 210 9.75 11.22 13.34
CA GLY A 210 8.30 11.06 13.40
C GLY A 210 7.49 12.22 12.80
N LEU A 211 8.10 13.39 12.58
CA LEU A 211 7.39 14.60 12.13
C LEU A 211 6.73 14.44 10.76
N VAL A 212 7.37 13.71 9.85
CA VAL A 212 6.79 13.42 8.53
C VAL A 212 5.51 12.60 8.68
N GLY A 213 5.53 11.60 9.56
CA GLY A 213 4.39 10.74 9.82
C GLY A 213 3.23 11.51 10.46
N THR A 214 3.51 12.42 11.39
CA THR A 214 2.47 13.27 12.01
C THR A 214 1.85 14.22 10.99
N LEU A 215 2.65 14.82 10.10
CA LEU A 215 2.13 15.64 9.00
C LEU A 215 1.26 14.84 8.04
N GLN A 216 1.68 13.65 7.64
CA GLN A 216 0.86 12.75 6.81
C GLN A 216 -0.46 12.39 7.50
N GLY A 217 -0.44 12.14 8.82
CA GLY A 217 -1.63 11.91 9.62
C GLY A 217 -2.57 13.11 9.69
N LEU A 218 -2.03 14.33 9.86
CA LEU A 218 -2.80 15.57 9.83
C LEU A 218 -3.44 15.80 8.46
N ILE A 219 -2.70 15.56 7.37
CA ILE A 219 -3.22 15.66 6.00
C ILE A 219 -4.41 14.70 5.81
N LEU A 220 -4.27 13.45 6.24
CA LEU A 220 -5.34 12.46 6.18
C LEU A 220 -6.54 12.90 7.02
N PHE A 221 -6.31 13.34 8.25
CA PHE A 221 -7.35 13.80 9.16
C PHE A 221 -8.13 14.98 8.56
N SER A 222 -7.43 16.00 8.07
CA SER A 222 -8.05 17.15 7.42
C SER A 222 -8.83 16.77 6.16
N ALA A 223 -8.30 15.85 5.35
CA ALA A 223 -8.98 15.38 4.13
C ALA A 223 -10.29 14.64 4.45
N VAL A 224 -10.28 13.75 5.46
CA VAL A 224 -11.46 12.99 5.90
C VAL A 224 -12.47 13.90 6.61
N ALA A 225 -12.01 14.78 7.51
CA ALA A 225 -12.86 15.73 8.21
C ALA A 225 -13.58 16.64 7.20
N GLY A 226 -12.86 17.18 6.22
CA GLY A 226 -13.45 18.00 5.16
C GLY A 226 -14.54 17.27 4.37
N GLU A 227 -14.40 15.97 4.13
CA GLU A 227 -15.43 15.19 3.44
C GLU A 227 -16.73 15.07 4.26
N ILE A 228 -16.62 14.92 5.58
CA ILE A 228 -17.77 14.87 6.49
C ILE A 228 -18.51 16.21 6.46
N LEU A 229 -17.78 17.33 6.55
CA LEU A 229 -18.38 18.68 6.50
C LEU A 229 -19.09 18.97 5.18
N ILE A 230 -18.60 18.43 4.06
CA ILE A 230 -19.23 18.60 2.74
C ILE A 230 -20.49 17.73 2.62
N LYS A 231 -20.45 16.48 3.08
CA LYS A 231 -21.57 15.53 2.94
C LYS A 231 -22.71 15.79 3.91
N TYR A 232 -22.42 16.28 5.12
CA TYR A 232 -23.42 16.47 6.17
C TYR A 232 -23.65 17.95 6.46
N ARG A 233 -24.85 18.45 6.11
CA ARG A 233 -25.29 19.78 6.50
C ARG A 233 -25.88 19.72 7.90
N ILE A 234 -25.32 20.49 8.83
CA ILE A 234 -25.87 20.64 10.18
C ILE A 234 -27.25 21.29 10.06
N ARG A 235 -28.31 20.50 10.32
CA ARG A 235 -29.67 21.02 10.52
C ARG A 235 -29.94 21.04 12.01
N THR A 236 -30.07 22.25 12.56
CA THR A 236 -30.63 22.44 13.89
C THR A 236 -32.15 22.32 13.77
N THR A 237 -32.74 21.25 14.29
CA THR A 237 -34.20 21.14 14.42
C THR A 237 -34.62 21.93 15.66
N PRO A 238 -35.44 22.98 15.55
CA PRO A 238 -35.98 23.64 16.73
C PRO A 238 -36.87 22.64 17.49
N ARG A 239 -36.57 22.47 18.78
CA ARG A 239 -37.33 21.61 19.70
C ARG A 239 -38.75 22.16 19.80
N ARG A 240 -39.71 21.50 19.17
CA ARG A 240 -41.13 21.86 19.24
C ARG A 240 -41.56 21.62 20.70
N SER A 241 -41.83 22.69 21.44
CA SER A 241 -42.48 22.62 22.75
C SER A 241 -43.89 22.08 22.52
N GLU A 242 -44.14 20.85 22.94
CA GLU A 242 -45.50 20.34 23.10
C GLU A 242 -46.19 21.21 24.15
N VAL A 243 -47.07 22.09 23.68
CA VAL A 243 -48.06 22.75 24.53
C VAL A 243 -49.10 21.68 24.82
N VAL A 244 -48.99 21.06 26.00
CA VAL A 244 -50.05 20.24 26.57
C VAL A 244 -51.16 21.21 26.99
N ALA A 245 -52.30 21.09 26.32
CA ALA A 245 -53.56 21.75 26.72
C ALA A 245 -54.33 20.87 27.69
#